data_AF-A0A6D2XQY9-F1
#
_entry.id   AF-A0A6D2XQY9-F1
#
_cell.length_a   1.000
_cell.length_b   1.000
_cell.length_c   1.000
_cell.angle_alpha   90.00
_cell.angle_beta   90.00
_cell.angle_gamma   90.00
#
_symmetry.space_group_name_H-M   'P 1'
#
loop_
_entity.id
_entity.type
_entity.pdbx_description
1 polymer ?
#
loop_
_entity_poly.entity_id
_entity_poly.type
_entity_poly.pdbx_seq_one_letter_code
_entity_poly.pdbx_strand_id
1 'polypeptide(L)'
;MEMEQEKMTMNKELSPDAAAYCCSACHGDETWSYNHPIRGRAKSRSLSASPALGSTKEFRRTRSLHGPCPVTTFGPKACVLQNPQTIMHIQDPASQRLTWNKSPKSVLVIKKMRDASLLQPFKELCTHLMEENNMIVYVEKKVLEDPAIASDESFGAVKKKFCTFREDYDDISNQIDFIICLGGDGTLLYASSLFQGSVPPVMAFHLGSLGFLTPFSFENFQSQVTQVIEGNAAVVLRSRLKVRVVKELRGKKTAVHNGLGENGSRAAGLDMDVGKQAMQYQVLNEVVIDRGPSSYLSNVDVYLDGHLITTVQGDGVIVSTPTGSTAYAAAAGASMIHPNVPAIMITPICPHSLSFRPIVVPAGVELKIMLSPEARNTAWVSFDGRKRQEIRHGDSISITTSCYPLPSICVRDPVSDWFESLAQCLHWNVRKKQAHFEEEEEEEEG
;
A
#
# COMPACT_ATOMS: atom_id res chain seq x y z
N MET A 1 68.43 3.59 33.20
CA MET A 1 67.85 2.84 32.08
C MET A 1 66.80 3.75 31.45
N GLU A 2 67.18 4.88 30.85
CA GLU A 2 68.00 5.01 29.62
C GLU A 2 67.54 4.01 28.56
N MET A 3 67.21 4.37 27.32
CA MET A 3 67.19 5.60 26.51
C MET A 3 66.50 5.13 25.18
N GLU A 4 65.77 5.89 24.37
CA GLU A 4 66.12 7.06 23.53
C GLU A 4 64.83 7.45 22.77
N GLN A 5 64.36 8.72 22.80
CA GLN A 5 64.61 9.83 21.83
C GLN A 5 63.98 9.58 20.43
N GLU A 6 63.31 10.52 19.75
CA GLU A 6 63.51 11.96 19.67
C GLU A 6 62.29 12.72 19.07
N LYS A 7 62.35 14.06 19.14
CA LYS A 7 61.33 15.10 18.95
C LYS A 7 61.00 15.45 17.48
N MET A 8 59.81 16.03 17.24
CA MET A 8 59.73 17.33 16.52
C MET A 8 58.42 18.09 16.82
N THR A 9 58.58 19.36 17.19
CA THR A 9 57.55 20.40 17.44
C THR A 9 57.10 21.09 16.14
N MET A 10 55.82 21.45 16.01
CA MET A 10 55.40 22.78 15.54
C MET A 10 53.90 23.05 15.75
N ASN A 11 53.60 24.19 16.40
CA ASN A 11 52.29 24.84 16.41
C ASN A 11 52.06 25.57 15.07
N LYS A 12 50.84 25.48 14.51
CA LYS A 12 50.18 26.64 13.87
C LYS A 12 48.69 26.39 13.64
N GLU A 13 47.94 27.43 13.96
CA GLU A 13 46.49 27.60 13.83
C GLU A 13 45.99 27.31 12.40
N LEU A 14 44.83 26.65 12.31
CA LEU A 14 44.04 26.55 11.07
C LEU A 14 42.59 26.93 11.40
N SER A 15 42.17 28.03 10.79
CA SER A 15 40.82 28.57 10.72
C SER A 15 39.82 27.59 10.12
N PRO A 16 38.54 27.56 10.55
CA PRO A 16 37.50 26.88 9.82
C PRO A 16 36.88 27.85 8.80
N ASP A 17 37.23 27.69 7.52
CA ASP A 17 36.38 28.16 6.42
C ASP A 17 35.16 27.23 6.36
N ALA A 18 34.08 27.66 7.01
CA ALA A 18 32.76 27.07 6.82
C ALA A 18 32.20 27.58 5.50
N ALA A 19 32.25 26.75 4.46
CA ALA A 19 31.44 26.93 3.27
C ALA A 19 29.96 26.80 3.68
N ALA A 20 29.29 27.94 3.86
CA ALA A 20 27.87 28.01 4.11
C ALA A 20 27.09 27.53 2.88
N TYR A 21 26.38 26.41 3.02
CA TYR A 21 25.39 25.97 2.04
C TYR A 21 24.08 26.69 2.37
N CYS A 22 23.77 27.75 1.63
CA CYS A 22 22.54 28.54 1.82
C CYS A 22 21.33 27.83 1.19
N CYS A 23 20.33 27.52 2.02
CA CYS A 23 18.99 27.14 1.59
C CYS A 23 18.20 28.41 1.22
N SER A 24 17.76 28.51 -0.03
CA SER A 24 17.12 29.69 -0.64
C SER A 24 15.66 29.95 -0.20
N ALA A 25 15.19 29.35 0.90
CA ALA A 25 13.82 29.51 1.37
C ALA A 25 13.67 30.45 2.59
N CYS A 26 14.76 31.03 3.10
CA CYS A 26 14.77 31.62 4.44
C CYS A 26 15.50 32.98 4.53
N HIS A 27 15.15 34.01 3.76
CA HIS A 27 15.47 35.39 4.15
C HIS A 27 14.43 36.38 3.63
N GLY A 28 13.75 37.05 4.56
CA GLY A 28 13.22 38.40 4.36
C GLY A 28 14.07 39.33 5.21
N ASP A 29 14.70 40.31 4.56
CA ASP A 29 15.54 41.33 5.20
C ASP A 29 14.69 42.31 6.02
N GLU A 30 15.02 42.51 7.30
CA GLU A 30 14.76 43.77 8.00
C GLU A 30 15.99 44.15 8.86
N THR A 31 16.69 45.19 8.41
CA THR A 31 17.82 45.83 9.07
C THR A 31 17.36 46.59 10.33
N TRP A 32 17.95 46.31 11.49
CA TRP A 32 17.72 47.06 12.73
C TRP A 32 18.74 48.18 12.92
N SER A 33 18.26 49.43 13.04
CA SER A 33 19.06 50.59 13.43
C SER A 33 18.79 50.97 14.89
N TYR A 34 19.85 51.06 15.69
CA TYR A 34 19.87 51.51 17.08
C TYR A 34 19.73 53.03 17.20
N ASN A 35 18.90 53.52 18.12
CA ASN A 35 19.16 54.73 18.92
C ASN A 35 18.22 54.83 20.15
N HIS A 36 18.82 55.05 21.32
CA HIS A 36 18.26 55.33 22.65
C HIS A 36 18.17 56.87 22.88
N PRO A 37 17.80 57.43 24.08
CA PRO A 37 16.70 57.15 25.04
C PRO A 37 16.07 58.45 25.64
N ILE A 38 14.81 58.51 26.15
CA ILE A 38 14.41 59.50 27.20
C ILE A 38 13.33 58.96 28.18
N ARG A 39 13.53 59.29 29.47
CA ARG A 39 12.78 59.04 30.73
C ARG A 39 11.28 59.40 30.79
N GLY A 40 10.54 58.68 31.66
CA GLY A 40 9.27 59.09 32.28
C GLY A 40 8.70 58.04 33.26
N ARG A 41 7.98 58.44 34.32
CA ARG A 41 7.80 57.74 35.60
C ARG A 41 6.37 57.17 35.79
N ALA A 42 6.27 55.95 36.34
CA ALA A 42 5.19 55.29 37.12
C ALA A 42 3.69 55.64 36.93
N LYS A 43 2.83 54.61 36.70
CA LYS A 43 1.71 54.18 37.59
C LYS A 43 0.87 53.02 37.01
N SER A 44 0.15 52.39 37.93
CA SER A 44 -0.62 51.15 37.94
C SER A 44 -1.91 51.05 37.10
N ARG A 45 -2.29 49.78 36.82
CA ARG A 45 -3.63 49.21 36.52
C ARG A 45 -4.30 49.56 35.18
N SER A 46 -4.54 48.54 34.35
CA SER A 46 -5.88 47.92 34.13
C SER A 46 -5.94 47.23 32.76
N LEU A 47 -6.64 46.09 32.76
CA LEU A 47 -7.01 45.27 31.62
C LEU A 47 -7.69 46.11 30.52
N SER A 48 -7.19 46.02 29.29
CA SER A 48 -8.01 46.11 28.09
C SER A 48 -7.25 45.54 26.90
N ALA A 49 -7.96 44.75 26.11
CA ALA A 49 -7.48 44.04 24.96
C ALA A 49 -6.88 44.98 23.90
N SER A 50 -5.76 44.55 23.32
CA SER A 50 -5.33 45.02 21.99
C SER A 50 -4.78 43.79 21.26
N PRO A 51 -5.21 43.52 20.03
CA PRO A 51 -4.81 42.33 19.32
C PRO A 51 -3.34 42.47 18.93
N ALA A 52 -2.53 41.50 19.33
CA ALA A 52 -1.22 41.33 18.74
C ALA A 52 -1.43 41.07 17.24
N LEU A 53 -0.87 41.94 16.41
CA LEU A 53 -0.80 41.78 14.96
C LEU A 53 0.16 40.62 14.64
N GLY A 54 -0.23 39.41 14.99
CA GLY A 54 0.42 38.19 14.55
C GLY A 54 -0.02 37.96 13.11
N SER A 55 0.91 38.10 12.17
CA SER A 55 0.70 37.70 10.78
C SER A 55 0.35 36.21 10.73
N THR A 56 -0.95 35.89 10.80
CA THR A 56 -1.48 34.61 10.35
C THR A 56 -1.41 34.63 8.84
N LYS A 57 -0.20 34.49 8.28
CA LYS A 57 -0.08 33.93 6.94
C LYS A 57 -0.68 32.53 7.06
N GLU A 58 -1.95 32.40 6.70
CA GLU A 58 -2.56 31.11 6.47
C GLU A 58 -1.68 30.40 5.46
N PHE A 59 -0.89 29.43 5.95
CA PHE A 59 -0.19 28.52 5.08
C PHE A 59 -1.27 27.81 4.28
N ARG A 60 -1.40 28.16 2.99
CA ARG A 60 -2.21 27.38 2.05
C ARG A 60 -1.83 25.93 2.27
N ARG A 61 -2.80 25.11 2.69
CA ARG A 61 -2.57 23.68 2.90
C ARG A 61 -1.94 23.15 1.62
N THR A 62 -0.69 22.70 1.72
CA THR A 62 -0.05 21.94 0.67
C THR A 62 -0.97 20.77 0.36
N ARG A 63 -1.12 20.38 -0.91
CA ARG A 63 -1.81 19.12 -1.30
C ARG A 63 -1.10 17.85 -0.76
N SER A 64 -0.07 18.03 0.08
CA SER A 64 0.61 16.97 0.79
C SER A 64 -0.35 16.26 1.73
N LEU A 65 -0.27 14.94 1.74
CA LEU A 65 -0.98 14.10 2.71
C LEU A 65 -0.32 14.11 4.08
N HIS A 66 0.91 14.64 4.18
CA HIS A 66 1.49 14.99 5.44
C HIS A 66 0.85 16.28 5.96
N GLY A 67 0.42 16.25 7.22
CA GLY A 67 -0.01 17.46 7.93
C GLY A 67 1.11 18.52 7.94
N PRO A 68 0.80 19.75 8.37
CA PRO A 68 1.83 20.78 8.52
C PRO A 68 2.98 20.24 9.38
N CYS A 69 4.22 20.57 8.99
CA CYS A 69 5.39 20.19 9.77
C CYS A 69 5.18 20.62 11.23
N PRO A 70 5.22 19.70 12.20
CA PRO A 70 4.93 20.03 13.58
C PRO A 70 5.93 21.07 14.06
N VAL A 71 5.44 22.06 14.82
CA VAL A 71 6.32 22.97 15.54
C VAL A 71 7.14 22.11 16.51
N THR A 72 8.46 22.08 16.32
CA THR A 72 9.37 21.26 17.11
C THR A 72 9.82 21.94 18.39
N THR A 73 9.37 23.17 18.65
CA THR A 73 9.58 23.90 19.91
C THR A 73 8.38 23.72 20.85
N PHE A 74 8.63 23.32 22.09
CA PHE A 74 7.62 23.11 23.12
C PHE A 74 7.79 24.12 24.25
N GLY A 75 6.94 25.14 24.26
CA GLY A 75 7.05 26.25 25.21
C GLY A 75 8.36 27.03 25.06
N PRO A 76 8.76 27.79 26.09
CA PRO A 76 9.90 28.71 25.98
C PRO A 76 11.28 28.05 26.06
N LYS A 77 11.37 26.75 26.39
CA LYS A 77 12.64 26.11 26.76
C LYS A 77 12.89 24.72 26.20
N ALA A 78 11.89 24.05 25.61
CA ALA A 78 12.07 22.70 25.09
C ALA A 78 11.95 22.68 23.57
N CYS A 79 12.67 21.75 22.93
CA CYS A 79 12.53 21.46 21.52
C CYS A 79 12.88 19.99 21.24
N VAL A 80 12.41 19.47 20.09
CA VAL A 80 12.89 18.20 19.55
C VAL A 80 14.28 18.41 18.98
N LEU A 81 15.25 17.67 19.48
CA LEU A 81 16.58 17.64 18.89
C LEU A 81 16.50 17.05 17.48
N GLN A 82 16.86 17.83 16.47
CA GLN A 82 16.93 17.37 15.10
C GLN A 82 18.24 16.59 14.90
N ASN A 83 18.23 15.29 15.18
CA ASN A 83 19.36 14.42 14.88
C ASN A 83 19.25 13.92 13.43
N PRO A 84 20.23 14.19 12.54
CA PRO A 84 20.23 13.71 11.16
C PRO A 84 20.02 12.19 11.03
N GLN A 85 20.51 11.40 11.98
CA GLN A 85 20.35 9.92 11.97
C GLN A 85 18.92 9.46 12.27
N THR A 86 18.08 10.34 12.83
CA THR A 86 16.68 10.04 13.16
C THR A 86 15.69 10.56 12.11
N ILE A 87 16.16 11.35 11.15
CA ILE A 87 15.33 11.92 10.09
C ILE A 87 15.13 10.85 9.02
N MET A 88 13.87 10.46 8.82
CA MET A 88 13.48 9.58 7.72
C MET A 88 13.10 10.41 6.49
N HIS A 89 13.71 10.10 5.35
CA HIS A 89 13.32 10.69 4.06
C HIS A 89 12.22 9.84 3.43
N ILE A 90 10.97 10.27 3.63
CA ILE A 90 9.78 9.61 3.07
C ILE A 90 9.27 10.46 1.91
N GLN A 91 9.06 9.83 0.75
CA GLN A 91 8.47 10.51 -0.40
C GLN A 91 6.99 10.80 -0.13
N ASP A 92 6.52 11.99 -0.51
CA ASP A 92 5.10 12.36 -0.36
C ASP A 92 4.21 11.45 -1.23
N PRO A 93 3.31 10.64 -0.63
CA PRO A 93 2.45 9.74 -1.38
C PRO A 93 1.53 10.44 -2.40
N ALA A 94 1.20 11.72 -2.20
CA ALA A 94 0.35 12.47 -3.14
C ALA A 94 1.11 12.97 -4.37
N SER A 95 2.44 13.06 -4.30
CA SER A 95 3.28 13.65 -5.35
C SER A 95 3.91 12.60 -6.29
N GLN A 96 3.58 11.33 -6.11
CA GLN A 96 4.16 10.23 -6.86
C GLN A 96 3.69 10.22 -8.32
N ARG A 97 4.64 10.12 -9.26
CA ARG A 97 4.37 10.02 -10.69
C ARG A 97 5.16 8.88 -11.33
N LEU A 98 4.55 8.24 -12.32
CA LEU A 98 5.18 7.21 -13.12
C LEU A 98 6.19 7.83 -14.08
N THR A 99 7.39 7.24 -14.16
CA THR A 99 8.40 7.58 -15.17
C THR A 99 8.87 6.31 -15.85
N TRP A 100 8.91 6.31 -17.18
CA TRP A 100 9.44 5.20 -17.98
C TRP A 100 10.91 5.46 -18.29
N ASN A 101 11.81 4.65 -17.73
CA ASN A 101 13.23 4.70 -18.09
C ASN A 101 13.46 4.29 -19.55
N LYS A 102 12.60 3.40 -20.05
CA LYS A 102 12.49 2.98 -21.44
C LYS A 102 11.02 2.80 -21.74
N SER A 103 10.61 3.13 -22.98
CA SER A 103 9.23 2.90 -23.42
C SER A 103 8.85 1.42 -23.22
N PRO A 104 7.68 1.13 -22.62
CA PRO A 104 7.24 -0.25 -22.40
C PRO A 104 7.02 -0.96 -23.74
N LYS A 105 7.38 -2.25 -23.81
CA LYS A 105 7.21 -3.08 -24.99
C LYS A 105 6.34 -4.30 -24.75
N SER A 106 6.32 -4.82 -23.53
CA SER A 106 5.45 -5.95 -23.16
C SER A 106 4.34 -5.52 -22.20
N VAL A 107 3.13 -5.95 -22.49
CA VAL A 107 1.94 -5.66 -21.68
C VAL A 107 1.24 -6.95 -21.30
N LEU A 108 0.96 -7.13 -20.01
CA LEU A 108 0.11 -8.19 -19.51
C LEU A 108 -1.34 -7.69 -19.45
N VAL A 109 -2.24 -8.36 -20.17
CA VAL A 109 -3.67 -8.06 -20.12
C VAL A 109 -4.38 -9.09 -19.25
N ILE A 110 -4.96 -8.64 -18.15
CA ILE A 110 -5.74 -9.46 -17.22
C ILE A 110 -7.21 -9.12 -17.39
N LYS A 111 -8.04 -10.11 -17.70
CA LYS A 111 -9.49 -9.97 -17.83
C LYS A 111 -10.19 -10.76 -16.72
N LYS A 112 -11.28 -10.22 -16.16
CA LYS A 112 -12.16 -10.98 -15.26
C LYS A 112 -12.73 -12.22 -15.98
N MET A 113 -12.57 -13.37 -15.35
CA MET A 113 -13.00 -14.66 -15.90
C MET A 113 -14.54 -14.75 -15.96
N ARG A 114 -15.06 -15.45 -16.96
CA ARG A 114 -16.50 -15.74 -17.15
C ARG A 114 -17.41 -14.51 -17.22
N ASP A 115 -16.86 -13.36 -17.60
CA ASP A 115 -17.63 -12.15 -17.85
C ASP A 115 -17.70 -11.87 -19.35
N ALA A 116 -18.88 -12.06 -19.94
CA ALA A 116 -19.11 -11.90 -21.36
C ALA A 116 -19.06 -10.42 -21.81
N SER A 117 -19.40 -9.50 -20.91
CA SER A 117 -19.37 -8.04 -21.19
C SER A 117 -17.97 -7.54 -21.54
N LEU A 118 -16.94 -8.25 -21.08
CA LEU A 118 -15.53 -7.89 -21.29
C LEU A 118 -14.95 -8.44 -22.59
N LEU A 119 -15.66 -9.30 -23.33
CA LEU A 119 -15.10 -9.96 -24.51
C LEU A 119 -14.76 -8.96 -25.62
N GLN A 120 -15.68 -8.05 -25.92
CA GLN A 120 -15.49 -7.04 -26.95
C GLN A 120 -14.41 -6.00 -26.54
N PRO A 121 -14.48 -5.40 -25.34
CA PRO A 121 -13.40 -4.56 -24.80
C PRO A 121 -12.03 -5.21 -24.79
N PHE A 122 -11.95 -6.50 -24.45
CA PHE A 122 -10.70 -7.24 -24.48
C PHE A 122 -10.12 -7.36 -25.89
N LYS A 123 -10.96 -7.66 -26.88
CA LYS A 123 -10.54 -7.75 -28.29
C LYS A 123 -10.06 -6.39 -28.79
N GLU A 124 -10.83 -5.33 -28.57
CA GLU A 124 -10.48 -3.95 -28.97
C GLU A 124 -9.17 -3.49 -28.35
N LEU A 125 -8.99 -3.68 -27.04
CA LEU A 125 -7.77 -3.32 -26.33
C LEU A 125 -6.57 -4.07 -26.90
N CYS A 126 -6.66 -5.40 -27.05
CA CYS A 126 -5.53 -6.20 -27.50
C CYS A 126 -5.14 -5.88 -28.95
N THR A 127 -6.12 -5.64 -29.83
CA THR A 127 -5.86 -5.22 -31.21
C THR A 127 -5.14 -3.87 -31.23
N HIS A 128 -5.63 -2.87 -30.49
CA HIS A 128 -5.00 -1.54 -30.39
C HIS A 128 -3.54 -1.64 -29.90
N LEU A 129 -3.29 -2.38 -28.82
CA LEU A 129 -1.94 -2.56 -28.26
C LEU A 129 -0.97 -3.21 -29.25
N MET A 130 -1.43 -4.20 -30.03
CA MET A 130 -0.58 -4.91 -30.98
C MET A 130 -0.35 -4.13 -32.28
N GLU A 131 -1.39 -3.45 -32.79
CA GLU A 131 -1.36 -2.84 -34.12
C GLU A 131 -0.92 -1.37 -34.09
N GLU A 132 -1.41 -0.60 -33.11
CA GLU A 132 -1.11 0.84 -33.00
C GLU A 132 0.10 1.10 -32.09
N ASN A 133 0.19 0.43 -30.93
CA ASN A 133 1.31 0.63 -30.00
C ASN A 133 2.51 -0.31 -30.26
N ASN A 134 2.36 -1.29 -31.17
CA ASN A 134 3.39 -2.28 -31.49
C ASN A 134 3.97 -3.01 -30.25
N MET A 135 3.09 -3.38 -29.32
CA MET A 135 3.44 -4.07 -28.07
C MET A 135 3.25 -5.58 -28.15
N ILE A 136 4.06 -6.31 -27.37
CA ILE A 136 3.90 -7.73 -27.14
C ILE A 136 2.86 -7.93 -26.04
N VAL A 137 1.73 -8.54 -26.36
CA VAL A 137 0.63 -8.76 -25.40
C VAL A 137 0.70 -10.16 -24.81
N TYR A 138 0.76 -10.22 -23.48
CA TYR A 138 0.71 -11.44 -22.68
C TYR A 138 -0.69 -11.65 -22.10
N VAL A 139 -1.16 -12.90 -22.14
CA VAL A 139 -2.43 -13.32 -21.52
C VAL A 139 -2.30 -14.73 -20.93
N GLU A 140 -3.09 -15.05 -19.90
CA GLU A 140 -3.14 -16.42 -19.40
C GLU A 140 -3.74 -17.34 -20.47
N LYS A 141 -3.15 -18.52 -20.67
CA LYS A 141 -3.59 -19.47 -21.70
C LYS A 141 -5.10 -19.76 -21.67
N LYS A 142 -5.67 -19.89 -20.46
CA LYS A 142 -7.10 -20.17 -20.25
C LYS A 142 -8.02 -19.10 -20.85
N VAL A 143 -7.55 -17.86 -21.01
CA VAL A 143 -8.32 -16.77 -21.62
C VAL A 143 -8.58 -17.06 -23.10
N LEU A 144 -7.58 -17.57 -23.83
CA LEU A 144 -7.72 -17.87 -25.26
C LEU A 144 -8.44 -19.21 -25.56
N GLU A 145 -8.62 -20.02 -24.51
CA GLU A 145 -9.41 -21.26 -24.53
C GLU A 145 -10.91 -21.00 -24.31
N ASP A 146 -11.31 -19.79 -23.92
CA ASP A 146 -12.73 -19.39 -23.84
C ASP A 146 -13.40 -19.58 -25.20
N PRO A 147 -14.50 -20.36 -25.30
CA PRO A 147 -15.19 -20.61 -26.56
C PRO A 147 -15.53 -19.33 -27.34
N ALA A 148 -15.90 -18.24 -26.65
CA ALA A 148 -16.29 -16.99 -27.30
C ALA A 148 -15.11 -16.21 -27.92
N ILE A 149 -13.88 -16.51 -27.50
CA ILE A 149 -12.65 -16.02 -28.13
C ILE A 149 -12.14 -17.05 -29.15
N ALA A 150 -12.28 -18.34 -28.85
CA ALA A 150 -11.74 -19.40 -29.68
C ALA A 150 -12.49 -19.57 -31.00
N SER A 151 -13.80 -19.36 -31.03
CA SER A 151 -14.64 -19.49 -32.22
C SER A 151 -14.68 -18.23 -33.09
N ASP A 152 -14.09 -17.12 -32.65
CA ASP A 152 -14.14 -15.86 -33.39
C ASP A 152 -13.04 -15.80 -34.45
N GLU A 153 -13.42 -16.01 -35.72
CA GLU A 153 -12.50 -15.97 -36.86
C GLU A 153 -11.92 -14.57 -37.11
N SER A 154 -12.69 -13.50 -36.83
CA SER A 154 -12.23 -12.13 -37.01
C SER A 154 -11.06 -11.78 -36.09
N PHE A 155 -10.99 -12.43 -34.93
CA PHE A 155 -9.91 -12.28 -33.95
C PHE A 155 -8.75 -13.26 -34.18
N GLY A 156 -8.85 -14.15 -35.17
CA GLY A 156 -7.89 -15.23 -35.40
C GLY A 156 -6.46 -14.76 -35.71
N ALA A 157 -6.30 -13.64 -36.41
CA ALA A 157 -4.99 -13.05 -36.70
C ALA A 157 -4.29 -12.53 -35.44
N VAL A 158 -5.02 -11.80 -34.59
CA VAL A 158 -4.54 -11.28 -33.30
C VAL A 158 -4.27 -12.44 -32.33
N LYS A 159 -5.15 -13.45 -32.31
CA LYS A 159 -5.02 -14.65 -31.46
C LYS A 159 -3.65 -15.33 -31.61
N LYS A 160 -3.11 -15.38 -32.84
CA LYS A 160 -1.82 -16.02 -33.14
C LYS A 160 -0.60 -15.22 -32.68
N LYS A 161 -0.76 -13.92 -32.36
CA LYS A 161 0.32 -13.03 -31.93
C LYS A 161 0.50 -12.97 -30.42
N PHE A 162 -0.44 -13.48 -29.62
CA PHE A 162 -0.32 -13.45 -28.16
C PHE A 162 0.84 -14.32 -27.65
N CYS A 163 1.52 -13.80 -26.63
CA CYS A 163 2.31 -14.63 -25.73
C CYS A 163 1.39 -15.19 -24.64
N THR A 164 1.38 -16.50 -24.47
CA THR A 164 0.56 -17.16 -23.44
C THR A 164 1.42 -17.75 -22.34
N PHE A 165 0.92 -17.73 -21.11
CA PHE A 165 1.57 -18.35 -19.96
C PHE A 165 0.56 -19.16 -19.13
N ARG A 166 1.08 -20.06 -18.29
CA ARG A 166 0.32 -20.88 -17.34
C ARG A 166 0.65 -20.45 -15.91
N GLU A 167 -0.36 -20.03 -15.16
CA GLU A 167 -0.29 -19.46 -13.79
C GLU A 167 0.66 -20.22 -12.84
N ASP A 168 0.59 -21.56 -12.80
CA ASP A 168 1.36 -22.36 -11.84
C ASP A 168 2.70 -22.91 -12.37
N TYR A 169 3.06 -22.61 -13.62
CA TYR A 169 4.22 -23.22 -14.29
C TYR A 169 5.21 -22.21 -14.87
N ASP A 170 4.71 -21.14 -15.47
CA ASP A 170 5.52 -20.20 -16.24
C ASP A 170 5.75 -18.92 -15.40
N ASP A 171 7.01 -18.54 -15.18
CA ASP A 171 7.35 -17.29 -14.49
C ASP A 171 7.51 -16.13 -15.49
N ILE A 172 6.56 -15.20 -15.45
CA ILE A 172 6.53 -14.00 -16.28
C ILE A 172 7.05 -12.75 -15.55
N SER A 173 7.50 -12.87 -14.30
CA SER A 173 7.78 -11.72 -13.42
C SER A 173 8.75 -10.69 -14.01
N ASN A 174 9.72 -11.15 -14.79
CA ASN A 174 10.76 -10.31 -15.43
C ASN A 174 10.51 -10.06 -16.92
N GLN A 175 9.35 -10.43 -17.46
CA GLN A 175 9.02 -10.33 -18.89
C GLN A 175 8.02 -9.20 -19.19
N ILE A 176 7.38 -8.64 -18.16
CA ILE A 176 6.26 -7.71 -18.28
C ILE A 176 6.70 -6.29 -17.87
N ASP A 177 6.52 -5.32 -18.78
CA ASP A 177 6.81 -3.91 -18.50
C ASP A 177 5.60 -3.16 -17.94
N PHE A 178 4.39 -3.57 -18.33
CA PHE A 178 3.14 -2.87 -18.04
C PHE A 178 1.97 -3.85 -17.85
N ILE A 179 1.02 -3.56 -16.97
CA ILE A 179 -0.16 -4.41 -16.72
C ILE A 179 -1.43 -3.61 -16.98
N ILE A 180 -2.34 -4.17 -17.77
CA ILE A 180 -3.69 -3.64 -17.96
C ILE A 180 -4.71 -4.65 -17.44
N CYS A 181 -5.56 -4.21 -16.52
CA CYS A 181 -6.65 -4.99 -15.96
C CYS A 181 -8.00 -4.55 -16.55
N LEU A 182 -8.80 -5.51 -17.03
CA LEU A 182 -10.17 -5.32 -17.48
C LEU A 182 -11.13 -6.04 -16.52
N GLY A 183 -11.89 -5.28 -15.74
CA GLY A 183 -12.92 -5.80 -14.85
C GLY A 183 -12.90 -5.18 -13.45
N GLY A 184 -13.15 -6.01 -12.43
CA GLY A 184 -13.21 -5.55 -11.04
C GLY A 184 -11.93 -5.77 -10.25
N ASP A 185 -11.98 -5.45 -8.96
CA ASP A 185 -10.86 -5.48 -8.01
C ASP A 185 -10.09 -6.83 -7.97
N GLY A 186 -10.78 -7.95 -8.20
CA GLY A 186 -10.15 -9.28 -8.25
C GLY A 186 -9.08 -9.44 -9.33
N THR A 187 -9.07 -8.60 -10.36
CA THR A 187 -8.01 -8.59 -11.39
C THR A 187 -6.68 -8.08 -10.84
N LEU A 188 -6.70 -7.08 -9.94
CA LEU A 188 -5.49 -6.59 -9.27
C LEU A 188 -4.96 -7.57 -8.24
N LEU A 189 -5.84 -8.31 -7.55
CA LEU A 189 -5.42 -9.40 -6.67
C LEU A 189 -4.68 -10.49 -7.47
N TYR A 190 -5.19 -10.80 -8.66
CA TYR A 190 -4.51 -11.73 -9.55
C TYR A 190 -3.15 -11.18 -10.02
N ALA A 191 -3.08 -9.91 -10.43
CA ALA A 191 -1.81 -9.26 -10.76
C ALA A 191 -0.81 -9.36 -9.59
N SER A 192 -1.21 -9.00 -8.36
CA SER A 192 -0.35 -9.10 -7.17
C SER A 192 0.15 -10.54 -6.94
N SER A 193 -0.68 -11.55 -7.22
CA SER A 193 -0.31 -12.96 -7.05
C SER A 193 0.77 -13.42 -8.03
N LEU A 194 0.79 -12.86 -9.26
CA LEU A 194 1.78 -13.18 -10.29
C LEU A 194 3.16 -12.56 -9.98
N PHE A 195 3.19 -11.37 -9.35
CA PHE A 195 4.43 -10.63 -9.09
C PHE A 195 4.80 -10.62 -7.59
N GLN A 196 5.52 -11.65 -7.11
CA GLN A 196 5.93 -11.76 -5.71
C GLN A 196 7.15 -10.87 -5.32
N GLY A 197 7.76 -10.20 -6.30
CA GLY A 197 8.79 -9.18 -6.13
C GLY A 197 8.29 -7.79 -6.56
N SER A 198 9.12 -7.07 -7.34
CA SER A 198 8.72 -5.81 -7.97
C SER A 198 7.52 -6.00 -8.88
N VAL A 199 6.57 -5.06 -8.85
CA VAL A 199 5.33 -5.12 -9.63
C VAL A 199 5.38 -4.04 -10.72
N PRO A 200 5.15 -4.40 -12.00
CA PRO A 200 4.99 -3.41 -13.06
C PRO A 200 3.79 -2.47 -12.82
N PRO A 201 3.79 -1.25 -13.38
CA PRO A 201 2.66 -0.32 -13.30
C PRO A 201 1.34 -0.96 -13.75
N VAL A 202 0.28 -0.76 -12.96
CA VAL A 202 -1.04 -1.35 -13.21
C VAL A 202 -2.03 -0.26 -13.59
N MET A 203 -2.57 -0.35 -14.81
CA MET A 203 -3.73 0.43 -15.28
C MET A 203 -4.97 -0.45 -15.23
N ALA A 204 -6.01 -0.01 -14.53
CA ALA A 204 -7.17 -0.86 -14.27
C ALA A 204 -8.48 -0.21 -14.69
N PHE A 205 -9.18 -0.84 -15.64
CA PHE A 205 -10.45 -0.41 -16.19
C PHE A 205 -11.63 -1.12 -15.52
N HIS A 206 -12.64 -0.36 -15.10
CA HIS A 206 -13.95 -0.90 -14.75
C HIS A 206 -14.86 -0.93 -15.97
N LEU A 207 -15.69 -1.96 -16.05
CA LEU A 207 -16.73 -2.12 -17.07
C LEU A 207 -18.00 -2.54 -16.35
N GLY A 208 -18.81 -1.55 -15.94
CA GLY A 208 -19.95 -1.72 -15.06
C GLY A 208 -19.82 -0.84 -13.81
N SER A 209 -20.13 -1.38 -12.63
CA SER A 209 -19.97 -0.66 -11.37
C SER A 209 -18.50 -0.35 -11.10
N LEU A 210 -18.20 0.90 -10.73
CA LEU A 210 -16.87 1.31 -10.28
C LEU A 210 -16.44 0.46 -9.07
N GLY A 211 -15.20 -0.04 -9.11
CA GLY A 211 -14.54 -0.69 -7.97
C GLY A 211 -13.63 0.27 -7.21
N PHE A 212 -13.06 -0.16 -6.08
CA PHE A 212 -12.09 0.66 -5.35
C PHE A 212 -10.69 0.66 -5.99
N LEU A 213 -10.43 -0.29 -6.89
CA LEU A 213 -9.12 -0.51 -7.50
C LEU A 213 -9.09 -0.26 -9.02
N THR A 214 -10.21 0.03 -9.65
CA THR A 214 -10.37 0.12 -11.12
C THR A 214 -10.86 1.49 -11.56
N PRO A 215 -10.04 2.55 -11.45
CA PRO A 215 -10.52 3.93 -11.61
C PRO A 215 -10.84 4.31 -13.07
N PHE A 216 -10.26 3.64 -14.07
CA PHE A 216 -10.44 4.02 -15.47
C PHE A 216 -11.77 3.51 -16.05
N SER A 217 -12.52 4.38 -16.72
CA SER A 217 -13.60 3.94 -17.61
C SER A 217 -13.00 3.47 -18.93
N PHE A 218 -13.57 2.42 -19.53
CA PHE A 218 -13.12 1.91 -20.83
C PHE A 218 -13.48 2.84 -22.01
N GLU A 219 -14.30 3.87 -21.77
CA GLU A 219 -14.58 4.90 -22.77
C GLU A 219 -13.29 5.68 -23.12
N ASN A 220 -12.99 5.80 -24.42
CA ASN A 220 -11.79 6.47 -24.94
C ASN A 220 -10.46 5.91 -24.40
N PHE A 221 -10.40 4.59 -24.14
CA PHE A 221 -9.21 3.93 -23.59
C PHE A 221 -7.93 4.19 -24.40
N GLN A 222 -8.02 4.34 -25.73
CA GLN A 222 -6.85 4.55 -26.60
C GLN A 222 -6.04 5.79 -26.19
N SER A 223 -6.76 6.90 -25.92
CA SER A 223 -6.14 8.16 -25.50
C SER A 223 -5.49 8.03 -24.12
N GLN A 224 -6.15 7.33 -23.18
CA GLN A 224 -5.66 7.15 -21.82
C GLN A 224 -4.44 6.22 -21.79
N VAL A 225 -4.47 5.12 -22.55
CA VAL A 225 -3.33 4.19 -22.70
C VAL A 225 -2.13 4.93 -23.28
N THR A 226 -2.34 5.74 -24.32
CA THR A 226 -1.27 6.54 -24.94
C THR A 226 -0.65 7.51 -23.93
N GLN A 227 -1.47 8.26 -23.19
CA GLN A 227 -1.00 9.18 -22.13
C GLN A 227 -0.18 8.45 -21.06
N VAL A 228 -0.60 7.26 -20.65
CA VAL A 228 0.13 6.45 -19.67
C VAL A 228 1.48 5.99 -20.21
N ILE A 229 1.55 5.57 -21.48
CA ILE A 229 2.79 5.12 -22.15
C ILE A 229 3.75 6.30 -22.34
N GLU A 230 3.25 7.48 -22.71
CA GLU A 230 4.04 8.71 -22.83
C GLU A 230 4.62 9.17 -21.48
N GLY A 231 3.98 8.78 -20.36
CA GLY A 231 4.51 8.88 -19.01
C GLY A 231 3.94 10.04 -18.20
N ASN A 232 4.51 10.27 -17.02
CA ASN A 232 4.06 11.27 -16.05
C ASN A 232 2.64 11.04 -15.50
N ALA A 233 2.06 9.85 -15.58
CA ALA A 233 0.78 9.58 -14.91
C ALA A 233 0.93 9.62 -13.38
N ALA A 234 -0.09 10.07 -12.66
CA ALA A 234 -0.10 9.98 -11.19
C ALA A 234 -0.23 8.52 -10.76
N VAL A 235 0.40 8.14 -9.64
CA VAL A 235 0.41 6.75 -9.14
C VAL A 235 0.15 6.69 -7.65
N VAL A 236 -0.64 5.71 -7.22
CA VAL A 236 -0.74 5.26 -5.83
C VAL A 236 0.11 4.02 -5.65
N LEU A 237 1.09 4.10 -4.74
CA LEU A 237 1.87 2.94 -4.32
C LEU A 237 1.08 2.19 -3.24
N ARG A 238 0.24 1.24 -3.65
CA ARG A 238 -0.57 0.44 -2.73
C ARG A 238 0.34 -0.52 -1.97
N SER A 239 0.47 -0.31 -0.66
CA SER A 239 1.26 -1.19 0.21
C SER A 239 0.76 -2.63 0.13
N ARG A 240 1.69 -3.59 0.21
CA ARG A 240 1.38 -5.02 0.37
C ARG A 240 1.89 -5.52 1.71
N LEU A 241 1.34 -6.63 2.20
CA LEU A 241 1.91 -7.36 3.33
C LEU A 241 2.89 -8.43 2.80
N LYS A 242 4.08 -8.48 3.40
CA LYS A 242 5.00 -9.60 3.29
C LYS A 242 4.69 -10.57 4.42
N VAL A 243 4.32 -11.79 4.05
CA VAL A 243 3.89 -12.82 5.00
C VAL A 243 4.85 -13.99 4.92
N ARG A 244 5.43 -14.37 6.05
CA ARG A 244 6.30 -15.54 6.16
C ARG A 244 5.61 -16.58 7.03
N VAL A 245 5.24 -17.71 6.45
CA VAL A 245 4.73 -18.86 7.21
C VAL A 245 5.86 -19.83 7.45
N VAL A 246 6.15 -20.10 8.71
CA VAL A 246 7.12 -21.09 9.14
C VAL A 246 6.37 -22.27 9.71
N LYS A 247 6.49 -23.42 9.06
CA LYS A 247 5.91 -24.68 9.50
C LYS A 247 6.97 -25.62 10.05
N GLU A 248 6.67 -26.31 11.14
CA GLU A 248 7.56 -27.36 11.63
C GLU A 248 7.47 -28.60 10.73
N LEU A 249 8.62 -29.08 10.25
CA LEU A 249 8.69 -30.30 9.45
C LEU A 249 8.45 -31.51 10.36
N ARG A 250 7.21 -32.01 10.34
CA ARG A 250 6.84 -33.23 11.04
C ARG A 250 7.07 -34.44 10.14
N GLY A 251 8.31 -34.89 10.05
CA GLY A 251 8.70 -36.11 9.33
C GLY A 251 8.92 -37.30 10.26
N LYS A 252 8.19 -38.39 10.04
CA LYS A 252 8.67 -39.75 10.39
C LYS A 252 10.10 -39.88 9.85
N LYS A 253 11.00 -40.46 10.65
CA LYS A 253 12.29 -40.99 10.18
C LYS A 253 12.01 -42.05 9.12
N THR A 254 11.86 -41.66 7.86
CA THR A 254 11.92 -42.59 6.73
C THR A 254 13.35 -42.52 6.22
N ALA A 255 14.04 -43.64 6.33
CA ALA A 255 15.42 -43.83 5.93
C ALA A 255 15.64 -43.28 4.51
N VAL A 256 16.71 -42.51 4.35
CA VAL A 256 17.24 -42.07 3.07
C VAL A 256 17.57 -43.32 2.26
N HIS A 257 16.83 -43.54 1.17
CA HIS A 257 17.32 -44.36 0.08
C HIS A 257 17.88 -43.41 -0.98
N ASN A 258 19.19 -43.51 -1.21
CA ASN A 258 19.90 -42.80 -2.27
C ASN A 258 19.23 -43.10 -3.63
N GLY A 259 18.83 -42.06 -4.34
CA GLY A 259 18.28 -42.13 -5.69
C GLY A 259 18.34 -40.77 -6.35
N LEU A 260 19.36 -40.60 -7.20
CA LEU A 260 19.61 -39.43 -8.05
C LEU A 260 18.40 -39.21 -8.99
N GLY A 261 17.85 -38.01 -9.02
CA GLY A 261 16.81 -37.59 -9.98
C GLY A 261 17.24 -36.31 -10.68
N GLU A 262 17.60 -36.44 -11.96
CA GLU A 262 17.84 -35.35 -12.89
C GLU A 262 16.55 -34.56 -13.13
N ASN A 263 16.58 -33.24 -12.88
CA ASN A 263 15.97 -32.16 -13.68
C ASN A 263 15.91 -30.87 -12.84
N GLY A 264 16.81 -29.95 -13.15
CA GLY A 264 17.08 -28.73 -12.38
C GLY A 264 16.08 -27.61 -12.60
N SER A 265 15.01 -27.58 -11.81
CA SER A 265 14.15 -26.40 -11.65
C SER A 265 14.22 -25.93 -10.19
N ARG A 266 14.93 -24.80 -9.96
CA ARG A 266 15.04 -24.16 -8.65
C ARG A 266 13.74 -23.42 -8.32
N ALA A 267 12.89 -24.03 -7.49
CA ALA A 267 11.75 -23.36 -6.86
C ALA A 267 12.23 -22.35 -5.80
N ALA A 268 11.42 -21.30 -5.62
CA ALA A 268 11.67 -20.11 -4.80
C ALA A 268 12.23 -20.40 -3.39
N GLY A 269 13.09 -19.49 -2.92
CA GLY A 269 13.94 -19.59 -1.73
C GLY A 269 13.35 -20.33 -0.54
N LEU A 270 13.72 -21.60 -0.42
CA LEU A 270 13.58 -22.40 0.80
C LEU A 270 14.80 -22.11 1.67
N ASP A 271 14.66 -21.23 2.67
CA ASP A 271 15.62 -21.20 3.79
C ASP A 271 15.34 -22.43 4.65
N MET A 272 16.10 -23.50 4.38
CA MET A 272 16.09 -24.73 5.19
C MET A 272 16.96 -24.54 6.43
N ASP A 273 16.40 -23.89 7.44
CA ASP A 273 16.87 -24.11 8.81
C ASP A 273 16.44 -25.52 9.22
N VAL A 274 17.36 -26.32 9.77
CA VAL A 274 17.18 -27.75 10.02
C VAL A 274 15.86 -28.01 10.77
N GLY A 275 14.85 -28.57 10.08
CA GLY A 275 13.56 -28.93 10.67
C GLY A 275 12.40 -27.93 10.49
N LYS A 276 12.59 -26.81 9.78
CA LYS A 276 11.50 -25.85 9.50
C LYS A 276 11.37 -25.56 8.00
N GLN A 277 10.14 -25.50 7.53
CA GLN A 277 9.79 -25.10 6.17
C GLN A 277 9.25 -23.67 6.21
N ALA A 278 9.98 -22.73 5.64
CA ALA A 278 9.56 -21.34 5.50
C ALA A 278 9.02 -21.06 4.10
N MET A 279 7.87 -20.39 4.02
CA MET A 279 7.26 -19.92 2.77
C MET A 279 6.96 -18.43 2.88
N GLN A 280 7.15 -17.69 1.80
CA GLN A 280 6.89 -16.25 1.74
C GLN A 280 5.82 -15.92 0.70
N TYR A 281 4.94 -14.97 1.04
CA TYR A 281 3.84 -14.51 0.21
C TYR A 281 3.76 -12.98 0.24
N GLN A 282 3.39 -12.38 -0.90
CA GLN A 282 2.95 -10.99 -1.02
C GLN A 282 1.43 -10.93 -1.09
N VAL A 283 0.83 -10.03 -0.31
CA VAL A 283 -0.62 -9.93 -0.14
C VAL A 283 -1.04 -8.48 -0.31
N LEU A 284 -2.00 -8.22 -1.21
CA LEU A 284 -2.46 -6.86 -1.50
C LEU A 284 -3.53 -6.40 -0.51
N ASN A 285 -4.54 -7.23 -0.26
CA ASN A 285 -5.67 -6.88 0.59
C ASN A 285 -5.46 -7.41 2.01
N GLU A 286 -5.51 -8.74 2.20
CA GLU A 286 -5.51 -9.32 3.53
C GLU A 286 -4.95 -10.74 3.66
N VAL A 287 -4.42 -11.00 4.85
CA VAL A 287 -4.16 -12.33 5.39
C VAL A 287 -5.29 -12.66 6.35
N VAL A 288 -6.00 -13.76 6.10
CA VAL A 288 -7.07 -14.22 6.98
C VAL A 288 -6.59 -15.45 7.71
N ILE A 289 -6.69 -15.44 9.04
CA ILE A 289 -6.47 -16.61 9.89
C ILE A 289 -7.82 -16.96 10.52
N ASP A 290 -8.40 -18.09 10.13
CA ASP A 290 -9.75 -18.52 10.53
C ASP A 290 -9.77 -19.92 11.16
N ARG A 291 -10.86 -20.25 11.87
CA ARG A 291 -11.04 -21.55 12.55
C ARG A 291 -11.22 -22.75 11.60
N GLY A 292 -11.30 -22.53 10.30
CA GLY A 292 -11.53 -23.59 9.33
C GLY A 292 -12.91 -24.24 9.46
N PRO A 293 -13.01 -25.57 9.24
CA PRO A 293 -14.25 -26.32 9.42
C PRO A 293 -14.58 -26.61 10.89
N SER A 294 -13.73 -26.22 11.85
CA SER A 294 -13.92 -26.50 13.27
C SER A 294 -15.19 -25.86 13.80
N SER A 295 -16.00 -26.60 14.55
CA SER A 295 -17.15 -26.04 15.29
C SER A 295 -16.73 -25.26 16.55
N TYR A 296 -15.51 -25.48 17.04
CA TYR A 296 -14.95 -24.73 18.17
C TYR A 296 -14.35 -23.39 17.71
N LEU A 297 -14.39 -22.40 18.60
CA LEU A 297 -13.74 -21.11 18.39
C LEU A 297 -12.24 -21.29 18.13
N SER A 298 -11.67 -20.49 17.22
CA SER A 298 -10.22 -20.42 17.07
C SER A 298 -9.61 -19.82 18.34
N ASN A 299 -8.47 -20.33 18.81
CA ASN A 299 -7.64 -19.69 19.82
C ASN A 299 -6.30 -19.31 19.18
N VAL A 300 -6.17 -18.07 18.74
CA VAL A 300 -5.02 -17.58 17.96
C VAL A 300 -4.35 -16.44 18.70
N ASP A 301 -3.09 -16.63 19.09
CA ASP A 301 -2.31 -15.59 19.75
C ASP A 301 -1.78 -14.58 18.73
N VAL A 302 -1.92 -13.28 19.04
CA VAL A 302 -1.42 -12.18 18.22
C VAL A 302 -0.38 -11.41 19.01
N TYR A 303 0.84 -11.39 18.46
CA TYR A 303 1.98 -10.67 19.00
C TYR A 303 2.30 -9.47 18.10
N LEU A 304 2.69 -8.35 18.72
CA LEU A 304 3.19 -7.16 18.03
C LEU A 304 4.58 -6.82 18.60
N ASP A 305 5.58 -6.79 17.73
CA ASP A 305 7.00 -6.58 18.09
C ASP A 305 7.44 -7.44 19.29
N GLY A 306 7.03 -8.71 19.28
CA GLY A 306 7.36 -9.70 20.32
C GLY A 306 6.46 -9.69 21.57
N HIS A 307 5.56 -8.73 21.71
CA HIS A 307 4.65 -8.63 22.87
C HIS A 307 3.31 -9.28 22.55
N LEU A 308 2.85 -10.21 23.39
CA LEU A 308 1.50 -10.78 23.27
C LEU A 308 0.46 -9.69 23.53
N ILE A 309 -0.35 -9.38 22.53
CA ILE A 309 -1.42 -8.36 22.65
C ILE A 309 -2.71 -9.01 23.12
N THR A 310 -3.11 -10.10 22.46
CA THR A 310 -4.36 -10.80 22.77
C THR A 310 -4.37 -12.21 22.19
N THR A 311 -5.26 -13.06 22.72
CA THR A 311 -5.66 -14.32 22.11
C THR A 311 -7.03 -14.13 21.47
N VAL A 312 -7.10 -14.23 20.15
CA VAL A 312 -8.35 -14.11 19.40
C VAL A 312 -9.16 -15.38 19.62
N GLN A 313 -10.33 -15.20 20.24
CA GLN A 313 -11.36 -16.22 20.41
C GLN A 313 -12.58 -15.86 19.58
N GLY A 314 -12.85 -16.58 18.50
CA GLY A 314 -13.87 -16.20 17.51
C GLY A 314 -13.84 -17.08 16.27
N ASP A 315 -14.34 -16.55 15.15
CA ASP A 315 -14.19 -17.17 13.83
C ASP A 315 -12.75 -17.01 13.29
N GLY A 316 -12.05 -15.94 13.67
CA GLY A 316 -10.68 -15.68 13.23
C GLY A 316 -10.24 -14.23 13.37
N VAL A 317 -9.16 -13.88 12.67
CA VAL A 317 -8.60 -12.54 12.56
C VAL A 317 -8.14 -12.24 11.14
N ILE A 318 -8.37 -11.01 10.69
CA ILE A 318 -7.94 -10.46 9.43
C ILE A 318 -6.80 -9.49 9.71
N VAL A 319 -5.67 -9.66 9.03
CA VAL A 319 -4.61 -8.65 8.96
C VAL A 319 -4.60 -8.06 7.56
N SER A 320 -4.94 -6.79 7.42
CA SER A 320 -5.14 -6.16 6.11
C SER A 320 -4.31 -4.89 5.91
N THR A 321 -4.10 -4.56 4.64
CA THR A 321 -3.55 -3.27 4.22
C THR A 321 -4.68 -2.21 4.18
N PRO A 322 -4.35 -0.91 4.04
CA PRO A 322 -5.33 0.12 3.74
C PRO A 322 -6.13 -0.18 2.46
N THR A 323 -5.51 -0.84 1.47
CA THR A 323 -6.22 -1.26 0.25
C THR A 323 -7.24 -2.36 0.56
N GLY A 324 -6.92 -3.30 1.44
CA GLY A 324 -7.85 -4.33 1.91
C GLY A 324 -8.93 -3.83 2.88
N SER A 325 -8.88 -2.57 3.31
CA SER A 325 -9.88 -1.98 4.22
C SER A 325 -11.29 -1.94 3.63
N THR A 326 -11.41 -1.97 2.30
CA THR A 326 -12.68 -2.00 1.55
C THR A 326 -13.08 -3.40 1.08
N ALA A 327 -12.27 -4.43 1.41
CA ALA A 327 -12.49 -5.82 1.04
C ALA A 327 -13.11 -6.60 2.20
N TYR A 328 -12.57 -7.77 2.55
CA TYR A 328 -13.16 -8.62 3.59
C TYR A 328 -13.16 -7.95 4.98
N ALA A 329 -12.14 -7.12 5.26
CA ALA A 329 -12.07 -6.36 6.50
C ALA A 329 -13.28 -5.43 6.71
N ALA A 330 -13.82 -4.82 5.63
CA ALA A 330 -15.01 -3.98 5.71
C ALA A 330 -16.22 -4.75 6.22
N ALA A 331 -16.43 -5.97 5.69
CA ALA A 331 -17.52 -6.85 6.11
C ALA A 331 -17.38 -7.32 7.56
N ALA A 332 -16.15 -7.42 8.07
CA ALA A 332 -15.86 -7.72 9.48
C ALA A 332 -15.92 -6.50 10.41
N GLY A 333 -16.32 -5.32 9.90
CA GLY A 333 -16.53 -4.11 10.70
C GLY A 333 -15.31 -3.19 10.81
N ALA A 334 -14.29 -3.36 9.98
CA ALA A 334 -13.16 -2.44 9.92
C ALA A 334 -13.55 -1.07 9.35
N SER A 335 -12.79 -0.03 9.71
CA SER A 335 -12.90 1.28 9.07
C SER A 335 -12.26 1.28 7.69
N MET A 336 -12.80 2.07 6.76
CA MET A 336 -12.16 2.29 5.47
C MET A 336 -11.00 3.27 5.61
N ILE A 337 -9.86 2.91 5.04
CA ILE A 337 -8.61 3.67 5.15
C ILE A 337 -8.13 4.03 3.74
N HIS A 338 -7.81 5.30 3.54
CA HIS A 338 -7.24 5.78 2.28
C HIS A 338 -5.89 5.08 2.00
N PRO A 339 -5.59 4.65 0.75
CA PRO A 339 -4.42 3.82 0.43
C PRO A 339 -3.05 4.45 0.79
N ASN A 340 -2.99 5.78 0.87
CA ASN A 340 -1.77 6.50 1.26
C ASN A 340 -1.52 6.60 2.78
N VAL A 341 -2.42 6.07 3.63
CA VAL A 341 -2.18 6.04 5.08
C VAL A 341 -1.24 4.86 5.40
N PRO A 342 -0.04 5.09 5.94
CA PRO A 342 0.93 4.02 6.20
C PRO A 342 0.57 3.23 7.47
N ALA A 343 -0.28 2.22 7.33
CA ALA A 343 -0.75 1.41 8.45
C ALA A 343 -0.94 -0.07 8.10
N ILE A 344 -1.00 -0.91 9.12
CA ILE A 344 -1.51 -2.29 9.07
C ILE A 344 -2.78 -2.34 9.94
N MET A 345 -3.78 -3.08 9.50
CA MET A 345 -5.05 -3.23 10.21
C MET A 345 -5.17 -4.65 10.76
N ILE A 346 -5.74 -4.77 11.96
CA ILE A 346 -6.06 -6.03 12.63
C ILE A 346 -7.55 -6.02 12.94
N THR A 347 -8.31 -6.91 12.31
CA THR A 347 -9.79 -6.94 12.43
C THR A 347 -10.23 -8.32 12.86
N PRO A 348 -10.79 -8.50 14.07
CA PRO A 348 -11.31 -9.80 14.49
C PRO A 348 -12.57 -10.18 13.70
N ILE A 349 -12.76 -11.47 13.45
CA ILE A 349 -13.96 -12.02 12.80
C ILE A 349 -14.83 -12.64 13.89
N CYS A 350 -16.03 -12.05 14.09
CA CYS A 350 -17.01 -12.49 15.09
C CYS A 350 -16.36 -12.83 16.46
N PRO A 351 -15.61 -11.90 17.10
CA PRO A 351 -14.94 -12.19 18.35
C PRO A 351 -15.95 -12.47 19.47
N HIS A 352 -15.68 -13.48 20.29
CA HIS A 352 -16.46 -13.78 21.49
C HIS A 352 -16.30 -12.67 22.55
N SER A 353 -15.16 -11.97 22.54
CA SER A 353 -14.96 -10.79 23.38
C SER A 353 -15.60 -9.54 22.75
N LEU A 354 -16.59 -8.97 23.44
CA LEU A 354 -17.29 -7.75 22.99
C LEU A 354 -16.41 -6.49 23.00
N SER A 355 -15.26 -6.53 23.70
CA SER A 355 -14.33 -5.41 23.76
C SER A 355 -13.29 -5.44 22.64
N PHE A 356 -13.17 -6.53 21.89
CA PHE A 356 -12.17 -6.63 20.84
C PHE A 356 -12.66 -5.93 19.57
N ARG A 357 -12.20 -4.69 19.38
CA ARG A 357 -12.48 -3.85 18.21
C ARG A 357 -11.35 -3.93 17.18
N PRO A 358 -11.60 -3.57 15.91
CA PRO A 358 -10.55 -3.40 14.92
C PRO A 358 -9.48 -2.42 15.40
N ILE A 359 -8.21 -2.75 15.14
CA ILE A 359 -7.03 -1.98 15.55
C ILE A 359 -6.26 -1.56 14.30
N VAL A 360 -5.77 -0.33 14.29
CA VAL A 360 -4.87 0.19 13.26
C VAL A 360 -3.52 0.46 13.90
N VAL A 361 -2.46 -0.13 13.34
CA VAL A 361 -1.09 -0.02 13.87
C VAL A 361 -0.15 0.57 12.80
N PRO A 362 0.98 1.18 13.18
CA PRO A 362 1.93 1.73 12.22
C PRO A 362 2.46 0.68 11.24
N ALA A 363 2.73 1.05 9.98
CA ALA A 363 3.26 0.12 8.97
C ALA A 363 4.65 -0.48 9.29
N GLY A 364 5.39 0.09 10.25
CA GLY A 364 6.72 -0.36 10.62
C GLY A 364 6.78 -1.55 11.59
N VAL A 365 5.64 -1.99 12.14
CA VAL A 365 5.61 -3.05 13.16
C VAL A 365 5.66 -4.45 12.53
N GLU A 366 6.16 -5.43 13.28
CA GLU A 366 6.06 -6.85 12.95
C GLU A 366 4.93 -7.50 13.75
N LEU A 367 3.99 -8.15 13.05
CA LEU A 367 3.01 -9.02 13.67
C LEU A 367 3.49 -10.46 13.60
N LYS A 368 3.29 -11.20 14.69
CA LYS A 368 3.46 -12.65 14.71
C LYS A 368 2.19 -13.31 15.22
N ILE A 369 1.69 -14.27 14.45
CA ILE A 369 0.47 -15.00 14.74
C ILE A 369 0.79 -16.49 14.83
N MET A 370 0.26 -17.14 15.87
CA MET A 370 0.41 -18.57 16.10
C MET A 370 -0.79 -19.12 16.87
N LEU A 371 -0.97 -20.45 16.86
CA LEU A 371 -1.97 -21.06 17.73
C LEU A 371 -1.56 -20.86 19.19
N SER A 372 -2.54 -20.52 20.02
CA SER A 372 -2.38 -20.51 21.47
C SER A 372 -2.02 -21.91 21.96
N PRO A 373 -1.18 -22.09 23.00
CA PRO A 373 -0.90 -23.41 23.58
C PRO A 373 -2.15 -24.18 24.01
N GLU A 374 -3.22 -23.47 24.36
CA GLU A 374 -4.51 -24.04 24.77
C GLU A 374 -5.47 -24.31 23.60
N ALA A 375 -5.05 -24.07 22.36
CA ALA A 375 -5.88 -24.29 21.17
C ALA A 375 -6.20 -25.79 20.99
N ARG A 376 -7.50 -26.10 20.93
CA ARG A 376 -8.02 -27.47 20.78
C ARG A 376 -8.11 -27.92 19.32
N ASN A 377 -8.10 -26.97 18.39
CA ASN A 377 -8.23 -27.19 16.96
C ASN A 377 -7.15 -26.43 16.19
N THR A 378 -6.95 -26.82 14.94
CA THR A 378 -6.09 -26.10 14.01
C THR A 378 -6.76 -24.81 13.53
N ALA A 379 -5.96 -23.92 12.96
CA ALA A 379 -6.42 -22.75 12.24
C ALA A 379 -6.05 -22.89 10.76
N TRP A 380 -6.59 -22.01 9.92
CA TRP A 380 -6.31 -21.95 8.50
C TRP A 380 -5.90 -20.54 8.15
N VAL A 381 -4.86 -20.41 7.33
CA VAL A 381 -4.46 -19.12 6.77
C VAL A 381 -4.78 -19.07 5.28
N SER A 382 -5.23 -17.91 4.80
CA SER A 382 -5.36 -17.59 3.38
C SER A 382 -4.77 -16.22 3.06
N PHE A 383 -4.42 -16.02 1.80
CA PHE A 383 -3.72 -14.84 1.30
C PHE A 383 -4.51 -14.28 0.11
N ASP A 384 -5.12 -13.10 0.26
CA ASP A 384 -6.05 -12.53 -0.74
C ASP A 384 -7.14 -13.54 -1.17
N GLY A 385 -7.64 -14.34 -0.24
CA GLY A 385 -8.63 -15.40 -0.49
C GLY A 385 -8.10 -16.64 -1.25
N ARG A 386 -6.78 -16.73 -1.48
CA ARG A 386 -6.11 -17.84 -2.20
C ARG A 386 -5.13 -18.61 -1.30
N LYS A 387 -4.58 -19.71 -1.85
CA LYS A 387 -3.50 -20.52 -1.25
C LYS A 387 -3.76 -20.90 0.22
N ARG A 388 -4.99 -21.34 0.49
CA ARG A 388 -5.41 -21.68 1.85
C ARG A 388 -4.63 -22.88 2.38
N GLN A 389 -4.12 -22.77 3.59
CA GLN A 389 -3.31 -23.82 4.21
C GLN A 389 -3.56 -23.92 5.71
N GLU A 390 -3.51 -25.15 6.23
CA GLU A 390 -3.68 -25.41 7.66
C GLU A 390 -2.45 -24.93 8.46
N ILE A 391 -2.71 -24.44 9.67
CA ILE A 391 -1.75 -23.97 10.68
C ILE A 391 -1.94 -24.81 11.95
N ARG A 392 -0.85 -25.41 12.41
CA ARG A 392 -0.82 -26.31 13.56
C ARG A 392 0.03 -25.72 14.69
N HIS A 393 0.01 -26.37 15.84
CA HIS A 393 0.89 -26.03 16.96
C HIS A 393 2.36 -26.07 16.51
N GLY A 394 3.15 -25.08 16.91
CA GLY A 394 4.55 -24.91 16.48
C GLY A 394 4.72 -24.13 15.16
N ASP A 395 3.68 -24.02 14.34
CA ASP A 395 3.72 -23.17 13.15
C ASP A 395 3.55 -21.69 13.55
N SER A 396 4.11 -20.79 12.74
CA SER A 396 3.98 -19.35 12.97
C SER A 396 3.85 -18.57 11.66
N ILE A 397 3.17 -17.43 11.73
CA ILE A 397 2.96 -16.50 10.63
C ILE A 397 3.52 -15.15 11.06
N SER A 398 4.59 -14.69 10.41
CA SER A 398 5.12 -13.32 10.56
C SER A 398 4.59 -12.44 9.45
N ILE A 399 4.11 -11.24 9.79
CA ILE A 399 3.51 -10.28 8.84
C ILE A 399 4.17 -8.92 9.05
N THR A 400 4.64 -8.32 7.96
CA THR A 400 5.27 -7.00 7.92
C THR A 400 4.80 -6.27 6.66
N THR A 401 4.90 -4.94 6.60
CA THR A 401 4.72 -4.23 5.33
C THR A 401 5.83 -4.63 4.35
N SER A 402 5.43 -4.94 3.11
CA SER A 402 6.33 -5.32 2.03
C SER A 402 7.12 -4.13 1.51
N CYS A 403 8.37 -4.36 1.11
CA CYS A 403 9.17 -3.39 0.36
C CYS A 403 8.76 -3.26 -1.12
N TYR A 404 7.85 -4.12 -1.61
CA TYR A 404 7.36 -4.10 -2.97
C TYR A 404 5.87 -3.72 -3.01
N PRO A 405 5.52 -2.43 -3.06
CA PRO A 405 4.13 -2.00 -3.25
C PRO A 405 3.64 -2.34 -4.66
N LEU A 406 2.31 -2.31 -4.86
CA LEU A 406 1.69 -2.38 -6.17
C LEU A 406 1.44 -0.95 -6.70
N PRO A 407 2.11 -0.53 -7.78
CA PRO A 407 1.90 0.79 -8.39
C PRO A 407 0.61 0.82 -9.20
N SER A 408 -0.44 1.43 -8.64
CA SER A 408 -1.74 1.63 -9.27
C SER A 408 -1.76 2.99 -9.95
N ILE A 409 -1.94 3.04 -11.27
CA ILE A 409 -2.02 4.29 -12.02
C ILE A 409 -3.37 4.95 -11.72
N CYS A 410 -3.35 6.27 -11.58
CA CYS A 410 -4.53 7.10 -11.32
C CYS A 410 -5.06 7.72 -12.61
N VAL A 411 -6.37 7.97 -12.63
CA VAL A 411 -7.02 8.80 -13.65
C VAL A 411 -6.69 10.27 -13.41
N ARG A 412 -6.82 10.75 -12.17
CA ARG A 412 -6.53 12.14 -11.80
C ARG A 412 -5.38 12.22 -10.80
N ASP A 413 -5.64 11.76 -9.59
CA ASP A 413 -4.69 11.77 -8.49
C ASP A 413 -5.12 10.79 -7.40
N PRO A 414 -4.22 10.39 -6.49
CA PRO A 414 -4.52 9.44 -5.42
C PRO A 414 -5.78 9.72 -4.61
N VAL A 415 -6.05 10.99 -4.32
CA VAL A 415 -7.09 11.41 -3.38
C VAL A 415 -8.43 11.49 -4.08
N SER A 416 -8.46 12.16 -5.24
CA SER A 416 -9.67 12.32 -6.05
C SER A 416 -10.24 10.97 -6.47
N ASP A 417 -9.40 10.07 -6.99
CA ASP A 417 -9.83 8.75 -7.46
C ASP A 417 -10.44 7.92 -6.33
N TRP A 418 -9.85 7.96 -5.13
CA TRP A 418 -10.38 7.20 -3.98
C TRP A 418 -11.73 7.73 -3.50
N PHE A 419 -11.90 9.05 -3.38
CA PHE A 419 -13.18 9.64 -2.95
C PHE A 419 -14.29 9.44 -3.99
N GLU A 420 -13.95 9.46 -5.28
CA GLU A 420 -14.89 9.15 -6.35
C GLU A 420 -15.36 7.69 -6.27
N SER A 421 -14.44 6.73 -6.13
CA SER A 421 -14.76 5.33 -5.88
C SER A 421 -15.64 5.16 -4.64
N LEU A 422 -15.31 5.84 -3.53
CA LEU A 422 -16.07 5.74 -2.28
C LEU A 422 -17.50 6.27 -2.42
N ALA A 423 -17.67 7.42 -3.07
CA ALA A 423 -18.97 8.04 -3.29
C ALA A 423 -19.86 7.17 -4.20
N GLN A 424 -19.29 6.60 -5.26
CA GLN A 424 -20.03 5.76 -6.21
C GLN A 424 -20.35 4.37 -5.64
N CYS A 425 -19.41 3.73 -4.93
CA CYS A 425 -19.61 2.37 -4.40
C CYS A 425 -20.60 2.33 -3.22
N LEU A 426 -20.54 3.31 -2.32
CA LEU A 426 -21.36 3.32 -1.10
C LEU A 426 -22.61 4.20 -1.21
N HIS A 427 -22.77 4.93 -2.31
CA HIS A 427 -23.90 5.82 -2.55
C HIS A 427 -24.18 6.77 -1.36
N TRP A 428 -23.11 7.28 -0.73
CA TRP A 428 -23.23 8.25 0.36
C TRP A 428 -24.02 9.46 -0.14
N ASN A 429 -25.19 9.70 0.47
CA ASN A 429 -26.14 10.80 0.20
C ASN A 429 -27.23 10.57 -0.87
N VAL A 430 -27.69 9.34 -1.11
CA VAL A 430 -28.96 9.10 -1.86
C VAL A 430 -30.20 9.57 -1.06
N ARG A 431 -30.04 10.05 0.17
CA ARG A 431 -31.14 10.58 0.99
C ARG A 431 -31.56 11.98 0.51
N LYS A 432 -32.87 12.26 0.56
CA LYS A 432 -33.45 13.57 0.22
C LYS A 432 -32.73 14.68 1.01
N LYS A 433 -32.15 15.66 0.32
CA LYS A 433 -31.49 16.81 0.95
C LYS A 433 -32.49 17.51 1.86
N GLN A 434 -32.09 17.81 3.08
CA GLN A 434 -32.88 18.56 4.04
C GLN A 434 -33.02 19.99 3.49
N ALA A 435 -34.25 20.51 3.41
CA ALA A 435 -34.48 21.88 2.97
C ALA A 435 -33.88 22.85 3.99
N HIS A 436 -33.39 23.99 3.52
CA HIS A 436 -32.98 25.08 4.41
C HIS A 436 -34.22 25.62 5.15
N PHE A 437 -34.05 26.13 6.37
CA PHE A 437 -35.13 26.85 7.04
C PHE A 437 -35.48 28.09 6.23
N GLU A 438 -36.78 28.34 6.01
CA GLU A 438 -37.23 29.61 5.45
C GLU A 438 -36.91 30.69 6.49
N GLU A 439 -36.19 31.74 6.10
CA GLU A 439 -35.99 32.91 6.96
C GLU A 439 -37.36 33.55 7.14
N GLU A 440 -37.85 33.60 8.39
CA GLU A 440 -39.05 34.35 8.73
C GLU A 440 -38.76 35.83 8.44
N GLU A 441 -39.34 36.38 7.37
CA GLU A 441 -39.36 37.82 7.15
C GLU A 441 -40.09 38.44 8.35
N GLU A 442 -39.35 39.18 9.19
CA GLU A 442 -39.93 40.02 10.22
C GLU A 442 -40.84 41.05 9.53
N GLU A 443 -42.15 40.83 9.57
CA GLU A 443 -43.14 41.85 9.21
C GLU A 443 -42.99 43.00 10.22
N GLU A 444 -42.32 44.08 9.79
CA GLU A 444 -42.41 45.39 10.46
C GLU A 444 -43.87 45.86 10.37
N GLU A 445 -44.67 45.56 11.40
CA GLU A 445 -46.00 46.14 11.60
C GLU A 445 -45.86 47.66 11.82
N GLY A 446 -46.42 48.44 10.89
CA GLY A 446 -46.64 49.89 11.00
C GLY A 446 -48.10 50.23 11.33
#